data_AF-A0A8T3NX27-F1
#
_entry.id   AF-A0A8T3NX27-F1
#
_cell.length_a   1.000
_cell.length_b   1.000
_cell.length_c   1.000
_cell.angle_alpha   90.00
_cell.angle_beta   90.00
_cell.angle_gamma   90.00
#
_symmetry.space_group_name_H-M   'P 1'
#
loop_
_entity.id
_entity.type
_entity.pdbx_description
1 polymer ?
#
loop_
_entity_poly.entity_id
_entity_poly.type
_entity_poly.pdbx_seq_one_letter_code
_entity_poly.pdbx_strand_id
1 'polypeptide(L)' 'WPAWDPALTAVDEIDLPVQVNGKLRDLVALPPGLPAAEVEQRVMERDKIRAQLAGKELIRVVHVPGRLVNLVVR' A
#
# COMPACT_ATOMS: atom_id res chain seq x y z
N TRP A 1 35.11 8.21 -19.05
CA TRP A 1 34.51 8.01 -17.70
C TRP A 1 33.03 8.30 -17.85
N PRO A 2 32.09 7.36 -17.63
CA PRO A 2 30.69 7.64 -17.89
C PRO A 2 30.07 8.41 -16.71
N ALA A 3 29.24 9.39 -17.04
CA ALA A 3 28.51 10.22 -16.08
C ALA A 3 27.47 9.36 -15.35
N TRP A 4 27.41 9.51 -14.03
CA TRP A 4 26.43 8.86 -13.16
C TRP A 4 25.04 9.41 -13.48
N ASP A 5 24.17 8.56 -14.02
CA ASP A 5 22.81 8.90 -14.36
C ASP A 5 21.88 8.56 -13.17
N PRO A 6 21.37 9.55 -12.42
CA PRO A 6 20.54 9.32 -11.24
C PRO A 6 19.19 8.66 -11.57
N ALA A 7 18.82 8.55 -12.85
CA ALA A 7 17.59 7.90 -13.31
C ALA A 7 17.55 6.37 -13.05
N LEU A 8 18.70 5.71 -12.85
CA LEU A 8 18.78 4.26 -12.61
C LEU A 8 18.62 3.85 -11.13
N THR A 9 18.43 4.81 -10.23
CA THR A 9 18.35 4.58 -8.77
C THR A 9 16.94 4.71 -8.18
N ALA A 10 15.94 5.02 -9.00
CA ALA A 10 14.55 4.96 -8.55
C ALA A 10 14.20 3.50 -8.34
N VAL A 11 13.97 3.11 -7.09
CA VAL A 11 13.31 1.82 -6.82
C VAL A 11 11.90 1.98 -7.40
N ASP A 12 11.66 1.38 -8.57
CA ASP A 12 10.43 1.58 -9.35
C ASP A 12 9.18 1.18 -8.55
N GLU A 13 9.35 0.29 -7.57
CA GLU A 13 8.30 -0.17 -6.68
C GLU A 13 8.81 -0.31 -5.25
N ILE A 14 8.08 0.29 -4.30
CA ILE A 14 8.28 0.07 -2.87
C ILE A 14 7.28 -0.98 -2.37
N ASP A 15 7.77 -1.87 -1.52
CA ASP A 15 6.93 -2.82 -0.81
C ASP A 15 6.13 -2.09 0.29
N LEU A 16 4.86 -1.83 0.02
CA LEU A 16 3.97 -1.18 0.96
C LEU A 16 3.23 -2.23 1.81
N PRO A 17 3.56 -2.36 3.10
CA PRO A 17 2.86 -3.28 3.99
C PRO A 17 1.43 -2.79 4.24
N VAL A 18 0.46 -3.67 4.00
CA VAL A 18 -0.96 -3.45 4.27
C VAL A 18 -1.36 -4.20 5.54
N GLN A 19 -1.87 -3.44 6.50
CA GLN A 19 -2.37 -3.92 7.78
C GLN A 19 -3.89 -3.84 7.84
N VAL A 20 -4.50 -4.79 8.54
CA VAL A 20 -5.92 -4.77 8.90
C VAL A 20 -6.04 -4.94 10.40
N ASN A 21 -6.63 -3.97 11.09
CA ASN A 21 -6.66 -3.90 12.56
C ASN A 21 -5.27 -4.10 13.20
N GLY A 22 -4.24 -3.49 12.61
CA GLY A 22 -2.86 -3.55 13.09
C GLY A 22 -2.11 -4.86 12.81
N LYS A 23 -2.72 -5.84 12.13
CA LYS A 23 -2.03 -7.07 11.70
C LYS A 23 -1.65 -6.97 10.23
N LEU A 24 -0.40 -7.30 9.88
CA LEU A 24 0.05 -7.37 8.48
C LEU A 24 -0.76 -8.46 7.73
N ARG A 25 -1.35 -8.09 6.59
CA ARG A 25 -2.19 -8.99 5.78
C ARG A 25 -1.70 -9.14 4.36
N ASP A 26 -1.18 -8.06 3.80
CA ASP A 26 -0.65 -8.09 2.45
C ASP A 26 0.56 -7.15 2.33
N LEU A 27 1.29 -7.32 1.25
CA LEU A 27 2.47 -6.53 0.94
C LEU A 27 2.38 -6.20 -0.55
N VAL A 28 2.20 -4.92 -0.86
CA VAL A 28 1.85 -4.46 -2.20
C VAL A 28 3.00 -3.63 -2.72
N ALA A 29 3.67 -4.14 -3.75
CA ALA A 29 4.64 -3.38 -4.52
C ALA A 29 3.92 -2.26 -5.30
N LEU A 30 4.26 -1.00 -4.99
CA LEU A 30 3.66 0.18 -5.60
C LEU A 30 4.73 1.25 -5.84
N PRO A 31 4.62 2.05 -6.90
CA PRO A 31 5.48 3.20 -7.08
C PRO A 31 5.42 4.16 -5.88
N PRO A 32 6.57 4.68 -5.41
CA PRO A 32 6.58 5.71 -4.38
C PRO A 32 5.94 7.00 -4.91
N GLY A 33 5.18 7.69 -4.06
CA GLY A 33 4.57 8.99 -4.41
C GLY A 33 3.18 8.93 -5.04
N LEU A 34 2.56 7.74 -5.13
CA LEU A 34 1.16 7.64 -5.53
C LEU A 34 0.22 8.39 -4.56
N PRO A 35 -0.87 8.99 -5.07
CA PRO A 35 -1.87 9.63 -4.22
C PRO A 35 -2.58 8.59 -3.36
N ALA A 36 -2.98 9.00 -2.15
CA ALA A 36 -3.62 8.10 -1.18
C ALA A 36 -4.82 7.35 -1.77
N ALA A 37 -5.68 8.05 -2.53
CA ALA A 37 -6.84 7.44 -3.17
C ALA A 37 -6.49 6.29 -4.12
N GLU A 38 -5.39 6.41 -4.89
CA GLU A 38 -4.97 5.37 -5.82
C GLU A 38 -4.36 4.17 -5.07
N VAL A 39 -3.55 4.44 -4.04
CA VAL A 39 -3.02 3.39 -3.15
C VAL A 39 -4.16 2.62 -2.51
N GLU A 40 -5.16 3.32 -1.97
CA GLU A 40 -6.33 2.72 -1.35
C GLU A 40 -7.11 1.85 -2.34
N GLN A 41 -7.37 2.32 -3.56
CA GLN A 41 -8.03 1.53 -4.59
C GLN A 41 -7.26 0.25 -4.91
N ARG A 42 -5.96 0.35 -5.17
CA ARG A 42 -5.11 -0.83 -5.48
C ARG A 42 -5.07 -1.83 -4.33
N VAL A 43 -5.07 -1.35 -3.09
CA VAL A 43 -5.13 -2.20 -1.89
C VAL A 43 -6.50 -2.87 -1.75
N MET A 44 -7.60 -2.14 -2.01
CA MET A 44 -8.98 -2.65 -1.93
C MET A 44 -9.34 -3.60 -3.08
N GLU A 45 -8.61 -3.56 -4.19
CA GLU A 45 -8.74 -4.51 -5.29
C GLU A 45 -8.12 -5.88 -5.00
N ARG A 46 -7.21 -5.98 -4.02
CA ARG A 46 -6.56 -7.25 -3.67
C ARG A 46 -7.54 -8.21 -3.02
N ASP A 47 -7.60 -9.43 -3.52
CA ASP A 47 -8.48 -10.49 -3.02
C ASP A 47 -8.26 -10.78 -1.53
N LYS A 48 -7.00 -10.75 -1.07
CA LYS A 48 -6.66 -10.92 0.36
C LYS A 48 -7.31 -9.85 1.24
N ILE A 49 -7.36 -8.61 0.77
CA ILE A 49 -7.94 -7.48 1.51
C ILE A 49 -9.46 -7.53 1.44
N ARG A 50 -10.03 -7.82 0.26
CA ARG A 50 -11.47 -8.07 0.09
C ARG A 50 -11.97 -9.19 1.01
N ALA A 51 -11.21 -10.28 1.14
CA ALA A 51 -11.53 -11.36 2.07
C ALA A 51 -11.47 -10.92 3.54
N GLN A 52 -10.58 -10.00 3.90
CA GLN A 52 -10.53 -9.43 5.27
C GLN A 52 -11.64 -8.43 5.55
N LEU A 53 -12.15 -7.76 4.51
CA LEU A 53 -13.28 -6.83 4.56
C LEU A 53 -14.62 -7.53 4.44
N ALA A 54 -14.66 -8.79 3.97
CA ALA A 54 -15.88 -9.55 3.81
C ALA A 54 -16.62 -9.69 5.15
N GLY A 55 -17.81 -9.10 5.23
CA GLY A 55 -18.62 -9.10 6.45
C GLY A 55 -18.15 -8.13 7.54
N LYS A 56 -17.22 -7.22 7.24
CA LYS A 56 -16.73 -6.18 8.16
C LYS A 56 -16.94 -4.80 7.59
N GLU A 57 -17.16 -3.84 8.48
CA GLU A 57 -17.35 -2.45 8.09
C GLU A 57 -16.02 -1.70 8.12
N LEU A 58 -15.65 -1.01 7.04
CA LEU A 58 -14.44 -0.19 7.01
C LEU A 58 -14.68 1.11 7.80
N ILE A 59 -14.09 1.23 8.98
CA ILE A 59 -14.24 2.40 9.86
C ILE A 59 -13.32 3.53 9.41
N ARG A 60 -12.07 3.19 9.07
CA ARG A 60 -11.03 4.18 8.77
C ARG A 60 -9.90 3.56 7.96
N VAL A 61 -9.39 4.34 7.00
CA VAL A 61 -8.14 4.04 6.30
C VAL A 61 -7.05 4.99 6.79
N VAL A 62 -5.87 4.45 7.08
CA VAL A 62 -4.69 5.22 7.48
C VAL A 62 -3.59 4.91 6.48
N HIS A 63 -3.38 5.83 5.54
CA HIS A 63 -2.26 5.75 4.61
C HIS A 63 -1.09 6.59 5.12
N VAL A 64 0.08 5.96 5.25
CA VAL A 64 1.35 6.63 5.52
C VAL A 64 2.23 6.44 4.28
N PRO A 65 2.39 7.49 3.45
CA PRO A 65 3.15 7.40 2.21
C PRO A 65 4.54 6.82 2.43
N GLY A 66 4.89 5.80 1.64
CA GLY A 66 6.19 5.15 1.74
C GLY A 66 6.44 4.31 2.99
N ARG A 67 5.45 4.15 3.89
CA ARG A 67 5.61 3.36 5.13
C ARG A 67 4.63 2.22 5.24
N LEU A 68 3.32 2.49 5.22
CA LEU A 68 2.28 1.45 5.38
C LEU A 68 0.88 1.97 5.04
N VAL A 69 -0.04 1.03 4.83
CA VAL A 69 -1.49 1.29 4.83
C VAL A 69 -2.11 0.46 5.94
N ASN A 70 -2.92 1.06 6.81
CA ASN A 70 -3.68 0.35 7.83
C ASN A 70 -5.18 0.57 7.63
N LEU A 71 -5.91 -0.53 7.51
CA LEU A 71 -7.36 -0.57 7.36
C LEU A 71 -7.95 -0.94 8.73
N VAL A 72 -8.71 -0.02 9.31
CA VAL A 72 -9.44 -0.25 10.55
C VAL A 72 -10.85 -0.71 10.17
N VAL A 73 -11.18 -1.94 10.55
CA VAL A 73 -12.44 -2.61 10.23
C VAL A 73 -13.16 -3.05 11.51
N ARG A 74 -14.49 -2.95 11.53
CA ARG A 74 -15.35 -3.42 12.63
C ARG A 74 -16.03 -4.73 12.29
#